data_AF-A0A7V1ZE23-F1
#
_entry.id   AF-A0A7V1ZE23-F1
#
_cell.length_a   1.000
_cell.length_b   1.000
_cell.length_c   1.000
_cell.angle_alpha   90.00
_cell.angle_beta   90.00
_cell.angle_gamma   90.00
#
_symmetry.space_group_name_H-M   'P 1'
#
loop_
_entity.id
_entity.type
_entity.pdbx_description
1 polymer ?
#
loop_
_entity_poly.entity_id
_entity_poly.type
_entity_poly.pdbx_seq_one_letter_code
_entity_poly.pdbx_strand_id
1 'polypeptide(L)'
;MNFKLPFIKKSDSKVAVPVIEEKGGFEQIKNIIAPPAAIFNISDFQIGEIYGKNILIIAYPRFLFAGWLENILSLPEPFNLSIFFVPRDPGIFLKQLNKQSLRIESQLREIEEKGLPRDPRLETAYKDIEELKDAIIQGTEKILNIGLYLTIFGENREDLMVREHKIIKLLESSLIVAKPVILEQENAFLSNLPLCHDYLNVNYSMNSSAASSFFPFISSELSMDRGVLLGINLQDNSLVLVDRFAFENAHIVIIARSGAGKSYTTKIEVMRNLMLGQDVIILDPENEYRSIAEIYGGSFIPISLRSEHHINPFDLPPVLEGERPEDVYKEKVSDIIGLLEVIREEKLNAEELT
;
A
#
# COMPACT_ATOMS: atom_id res chain seq x y z
N MET A 1 -9.57 -76.64 -60.05
CA MET A 1 -10.72 -75.92 -60.64
C MET A 1 -11.04 -74.73 -59.74
N ASN A 2 -10.87 -73.52 -60.27
CA ASN A 2 -11.14 -72.24 -59.58
C ASN A 2 -12.64 -71.98 -59.50
N PHE A 3 -13.19 -71.89 -58.28
CA PHE A 3 -14.52 -71.30 -58.06
C PHE A 3 -14.34 -69.84 -57.62
N LYS A 4 -14.72 -68.88 -58.48
CA LYS A 4 -14.86 -67.46 -58.14
C LYS A 4 -16.26 -67.23 -57.56
N LEU A 5 -16.33 -66.85 -56.28
CA LEU A 5 -17.57 -66.37 -55.65
C LEU A 5 -17.79 -64.88 -56.00
N PRO A 6 -19.00 -64.47 -56.46
CA PRO A 6 -19.20 -63.20 -57.15
C PRO A 6 -19.72 -62.06 -56.25
N PHE A 7 -19.15 -61.85 -55.04
CA PHE A 7 -19.68 -60.81 -54.13
C PHE A 7 -18.66 -60.02 -53.29
N ILE A 8 -17.35 -60.16 -53.51
CA ILE A 8 -16.38 -59.29 -52.81
C ILE A 8 -16.11 -58.04 -53.66
N LYS A 9 -17.04 -57.08 -53.62
CA LYS A 9 -16.69 -55.67 -53.79
C LYS A 9 -16.12 -55.20 -52.45
N LYS A 10 -14.80 -55.01 -52.36
CA LYS A 10 -14.17 -54.26 -51.27
C LYS A 10 -14.69 -52.82 -51.33
N SER A 11 -15.65 -52.47 -50.47
CA SER A 11 -15.88 -51.09 -50.10
C SER A 11 -14.87 -50.75 -49.00
N ASP A 12 -13.77 -50.11 -49.39
CA ASP A 12 -12.88 -49.41 -48.44
C ASP A 12 -13.62 -48.18 -47.91
N SER A 13 -14.55 -48.38 -46.98
CA SER A 13 -15.04 -47.31 -46.12
C SER A 13 -14.50 -47.59 -44.72
N LYS A 14 -13.24 -47.23 -44.48
CA LYS A 14 -12.75 -47.01 -43.12
C LYS A 14 -13.53 -45.83 -42.57
N VAL A 15 -14.60 -46.10 -41.82
CA VAL A 15 -15.23 -45.09 -40.97
C VAL A 15 -14.16 -44.69 -39.95
N ALA A 16 -13.61 -43.50 -40.13
CA ALA A 16 -12.72 -42.90 -39.14
C ALA A 16 -13.58 -42.56 -37.93
N VAL A 17 -13.56 -43.43 -36.92
CA VAL A 17 -14.04 -43.08 -35.59
C VAL A 17 -13.07 -42.01 -35.08
N PRO A 18 -13.52 -40.78 -34.78
CA PRO A 18 -12.63 -39.78 -34.22
C PRO A 18 -12.16 -40.31 -32.87
N VAL A 19 -10.86 -40.59 -32.78
CA VAL A 19 -10.22 -40.82 -31.49
C VAL A 19 -10.25 -39.48 -30.78
N ILE A 20 -11.15 -39.36 -29.81
CA ILE A 20 -11.15 -38.22 -28.90
C ILE A 20 -9.88 -38.39 -28.06
N GLU A 21 -8.82 -37.69 -28.43
CA GLU A 21 -7.67 -37.54 -27.55
C GLU A 21 -8.18 -36.87 -26.27
N GLU A 22 -8.16 -37.61 -25.16
CA GLU A 22 -8.39 -37.03 -23.84
C GLU A 22 -7.30 -35.98 -23.61
N LYS A 23 -7.61 -34.72 -23.92
CA LYS A 23 -6.79 -33.58 -23.56
C LYS A 23 -6.56 -33.67 -22.05
N GLY A 24 -5.31 -33.85 -21.62
CA GLY A 24 -4.95 -33.94 -20.21
C GLY A 24 -5.48 -32.76 -19.40
N GLY A 25 -5.68 -32.93 -18.10
CA GLY A 25 -6.43 -32.00 -17.24
C GLY A 25 -6.06 -30.52 -17.37
N PHE A 26 -4.80 -30.18 -17.66
CA PHE A 26 -4.35 -28.79 -17.87
C PHE A 26 -4.90 -28.14 -19.16
N GLU A 27 -5.02 -28.89 -20.25
CA GLU A 27 -5.62 -28.37 -21.50
C GLU A 27 -7.12 -28.17 -21.35
N GLN A 28 -7.78 -28.95 -20.48
CA GLN A 28 -9.18 -28.72 -20.12
C GLN A 28 -9.34 -27.43 -19.31
N ILE A 29 -8.45 -27.16 -18.36
CA ILE A 29 -8.46 -25.92 -17.56
C ILE A 29 -8.32 -24.68 -18.45
N LYS A 30 -7.40 -24.69 -19.42
CA LYS A 30 -7.25 -23.57 -20.38
C LYS A 30 -8.55 -23.28 -21.13
N ASN A 31 -9.26 -24.32 -21.60
CA ASN A 31 -10.53 -24.14 -22.30
C ASN A 31 -11.67 -23.65 -21.37
N ILE A 32 -11.60 -23.94 -20.07
CA ILE A 32 -12.58 -23.47 -19.09
C ILE A 32 -12.38 -21.98 -18.77
N ILE A 33 -11.13 -21.52 -18.67
CA ILE A 33 -10.81 -20.13 -18.31
C ILE A 33 -10.73 -19.19 -19.51
N ALA A 34 -10.56 -19.72 -20.72
CA ALA A 34 -10.45 -18.90 -21.92
C ALA A 34 -11.78 -18.19 -22.21
N PRO A 35 -11.75 -16.90 -22.57
CA PRO A 35 -12.96 -16.20 -22.96
C PRO A 35 -13.54 -16.81 -24.26
N PRO A 36 -14.86 -16.69 -24.50
CA PRO A 36 -15.48 -17.21 -25.72
C PRO A 36 -14.87 -16.66 -27.02
N ALA A 37 -14.44 -15.39 -27.00
CA ALA A 37 -13.69 -14.76 -28.07
C ALA A 37 -12.90 -13.55 -27.53
N ALA A 38 -11.78 -13.25 -28.17
CA ALA A 38 -11.00 -12.03 -27.96
C ALA A 38 -10.63 -11.45 -29.33
N ILE A 39 -10.82 -10.14 -29.51
CA ILE A 39 -10.44 -9.41 -30.72
C ILE A 39 -9.34 -8.44 -30.34
N PHE A 40 -8.16 -8.58 -30.94
CA PHE A 40 -7.06 -7.64 -30.78
C PHE A 40 -6.97 -6.75 -32.03
N ASN A 41 -7.29 -5.47 -31.87
CA ASN A 41 -7.17 -4.46 -32.93
C ASN A 41 -5.80 -3.77 -32.85
N ILE A 42 -5.59 -2.79 -33.74
CA ILE A 42 -4.34 -2.04 -33.81
C ILE A 42 -4.06 -1.26 -32.52
N SER A 43 -5.07 -0.65 -31.91
CA SER A 43 -4.90 0.27 -30.76
C SER A 43 -5.65 -0.14 -29.50
N ASP A 44 -6.55 -1.12 -29.59
CA ASP A 44 -7.37 -1.60 -28.50
C ASP A 44 -7.63 -3.10 -28.66
N PHE A 45 -8.24 -3.71 -27.66
CA PHE A 45 -8.76 -5.07 -27.76
C PHE A 45 -10.16 -5.13 -27.14
N GLN A 46 -10.89 -6.18 -27.47
CA GLN A 46 -12.23 -6.45 -26.97
C GLN A 46 -12.33 -7.91 -26.53
N ILE A 47 -12.78 -8.13 -25.30
CA ILE A 47 -13.07 -9.46 -24.76
C ILE A 47 -14.52 -9.42 -24.25
N GLY A 48 -15.41 -10.14 -24.93
CA GLY A 48 -16.85 -10.02 -24.69
C GLY A 48 -17.34 -8.60 -24.95
N GLU A 49 -17.94 -7.97 -23.94
CA GLU A 49 -18.45 -6.59 -24.01
C GLU A 49 -17.45 -5.54 -23.49
N ILE A 50 -16.31 -5.99 -22.95
CA ILE A 50 -15.33 -5.10 -22.33
C ILE A 50 -14.25 -4.74 -23.36
N TYR A 51 -13.96 -3.45 -23.46
CA TYR A 51 -12.86 -2.92 -24.25
C TYR A 51 -11.66 -2.70 -23.34
N GLY A 52 -10.47 -3.01 -23.84
CA GLY A 52 -9.23 -2.79 -23.12
C GLY A 52 -8.16 -2.15 -23.99
N LYS A 53 -7.21 -1.50 -23.33
CA LYS A 53 -6.04 -0.88 -23.98
C LYS A 53 -4.83 -1.04 -23.11
N ASN A 54 -3.74 -1.46 -23.74
CA ASN A 54 -2.47 -1.57 -23.06
C ASN A 54 -1.64 -0.29 -23.20
N ILE A 55 -1.00 0.11 -22.11
CA ILE A 55 -0.10 1.23 -21.99
C ILE A 55 1.21 0.68 -21.39
N LEU A 56 2.34 1.08 -21.96
CA LEU A 56 3.66 0.75 -21.47
C LEU A 56 4.40 2.01 -21.04
N ILE A 57 5.31 1.88 -20.09
CA ILE A 57 6.13 2.98 -19.60
C ILE A 57 7.55 2.82 -20.15
N ILE A 58 8.07 3.87 -20.80
CA ILE A 58 9.36 3.81 -21.52
C ILE A 58 10.46 4.66 -20.91
N ALA A 59 10.11 5.66 -20.11
CA ALA A 59 11.10 6.52 -19.48
C ALA A 59 10.60 7.07 -18.15
N TYR A 60 11.56 7.31 -17.27
CA TYR A 60 11.36 7.77 -15.90
C TYR A 60 12.19 9.04 -15.67
N PRO A 61 11.80 9.93 -14.73
CA PRO A 61 12.62 11.06 -14.35
C PRO A 61 13.95 10.61 -13.71
N ARG A 62 14.91 11.53 -13.66
CA ARG A 62 16.22 11.29 -13.03
C ARG A 62 16.10 10.93 -11.55
N PHE A 63 15.11 11.48 -10.86
CA PHE A 63 14.79 11.18 -9.47
C PHE A 63 13.37 10.61 -9.40
N LEU A 64 13.25 9.35 -9.01
CA LEU A 64 11.98 8.72 -8.70
C LEU A 64 11.78 8.78 -7.19
N PHE A 65 10.73 9.46 -6.73
CA PHE A 65 10.38 9.49 -5.32
C PHE A 65 9.79 8.14 -4.91
N ALA A 66 10.06 7.70 -3.68
CA ALA A 66 9.37 6.56 -3.10
C ALA A 66 7.85 6.83 -3.11
N GLY A 67 7.07 5.89 -3.65
CA GLY A 67 5.61 6.02 -3.68
C GLY A 67 5.00 6.70 -4.87
N TRP A 68 5.79 7.06 -5.88
CA TRP A 68 5.25 7.63 -7.12
C TRP A 68 4.11 6.78 -7.75
N LEU A 69 4.14 5.46 -7.54
CA LEU A 69 3.16 4.52 -8.08
C LEU A 69 1.79 4.61 -7.38
N GLU A 70 1.72 5.17 -6.18
CA GLU A 70 0.50 5.36 -5.39
C GLU A 70 -0.54 6.20 -6.14
N ASN A 71 -0.09 7.21 -6.89
CA ASN A 71 -0.99 8.04 -7.72
C ASN A 71 -1.73 7.23 -8.78
N ILE A 72 -1.19 6.08 -9.21
CA ILE A 72 -1.85 5.15 -10.13
C ILE A 72 -2.67 4.13 -9.35
N LEU A 73 -2.12 3.59 -8.26
CA LEU A 73 -2.77 2.56 -7.45
C LEU A 73 -4.03 3.04 -6.72
N SER A 74 -4.11 4.34 -6.43
CA SER A 74 -5.28 5.00 -5.81
C SER A 74 -6.40 5.35 -6.80
N LEU A 75 -6.25 5.06 -8.09
CA LEU A 75 -7.28 5.32 -9.08
C LEU A 75 -8.51 4.43 -8.82
N PRO A 76 -9.73 4.99 -8.80
CA PRO A 76 -10.96 4.21 -8.59
C PRO A 76 -11.37 3.37 -9.81
N GLU A 77 -10.65 3.47 -10.93
CA GLU A 77 -10.92 2.72 -12.14
C GLU A 77 -10.30 1.31 -12.13
N PRO A 78 -10.94 0.30 -12.74
CA PRO A 78 -10.35 -1.02 -12.89
C PRO A 78 -9.20 -0.99 -13.92
N PHE A 79 -8.03 -1.45 -13.51
CA PHE A 79 -6.87 -1.68 -14.37
C PHE A 79 -6.05 -2.87 -13.88
N ASN A 80 -5.26 -3.45 -14.77
CA ASN A 80 -4.20 -4.39 -14.41
C ASN A 80 -2.85 -3.67 -14.50
N LEU A 81 -1.96 -3.94 -13.54
CA LEU A 81 -0.59 -3.43 -13.53
C LEU A 81 0.37 -4.59 -13.30
N SER A 82 1.38 -4.72 -14.15
CA SER A 82 2.43 -5.72 -14.00
C SER A 82 3.80 -5.05 -14.04
N ILE A 83 4.63 -5.43 -13.06
CA ILE A 83 6.00 -4.95 -12.92
C ILE A 83 6.94 -6.15 -13.03
N PHE A 84 7.87 -6.09 -13.96
CA PHE A 84 8.88 -7.11 -14.18
C PHE A 84 10.23 -6.60 -13.69
N PHE A 85 10.87 -7.34 -12.80
CA PHE A 85 12.22 -7.03 -12.32
C PHE A 85 13.17 -8.13 -12.80
N VAL A 86 14.03 -7.79 -13.75
CA VAL A 86 14.98 -8.75 -14.34
C VAL A 86 16.42 -8.30 -14.04
N PRO A 87 17.13 -8.99 -13.13
CA PRO A 87 18.54 -8.70 -12.85
C PRO A 87 19.40 -8.82 -14.10
N ARG A 88 20.35 -7.89 -14.27
CA ARG A 88 21.36 -7.93 -15.32
C ARG A 88 22.70 -8.44 -14.82
N ASP A 89 23.45 -9.06 -15.72
CA ASP A 89 24.85 -9.38 -15.48
C ASP A 89 25.66 -8.08 -15.31
N PRO A 90 26.33 -7.87 -14.16
CA PRO A 90 27.08 -6.65 -13.90
C PRO A 90 28.28 -6.50 -14.84
N GLY A 91 28.89 -7.61 -15.29
CA GLY A 91 30.04 -7.57 -16.19
C GLY A 91 29.71 -6.99 -17.57
N ILE A 92 28.56 -7.35 -18.14
CA ILE A 92 28.07 -6.77 -19.41
C ILE A 92 27.80 -5.27 -19.25
N PHE A 93 27.14 -4.87 -18.17
CA PHE A 93 26.77 -3.48 -17.95
C PHE A 93 27.99 -2.58 -17.65
N LEU A 94 28.94 -3.06 -16.84
CA LEU A 94 30.20 -2.34 -16.59
C LEU A 94 30.99 -2.09 -17.88
N LYS A 95 31.01 -3.05 -18.82
CA LYS A 95 31.62 -2.84 -20.15
C LYS A 95 30.92 -1.73 -20.94
N GLN A 96 29.60 -1.60 -20.83
CA GLN A 96 28.83 -0.52 -21.47
C GLN A 96 29.14 0.83 -20.82
N LEU A 97 29.13 0.90 -19.48
CA LEU A 97 29.48 2.12 -18.74
C LEU A 97 30.92 2.57 -19.05
N ASN A 98 31.89 1.66 -19.12
CA ASN A 98 33.27 1.99 -19.48
C ASN A 98 33.36 2.64 -20.88
N LYS A 99 32.64 2.10 -21.87
CA LYS A 99 32.59 2.70 -23.22
C LYS A 99 31.95 4.09 -23.21
N GLN A 100 30.90 4.29 -22.40
CA GLN A 100 30.25 5.60 -22.27
C GLN A 100 31.13 6.61 -21.55
N SER A 101 31.76 6.21 -20.44
CA SER A 101 32.71 7.03 -19.67
C SER A 101 33.87 7.50 -20.55
N LEU A 102 34.53 6.59 -21.29
CA LEU A 102 35.60 6.94 -22.25
C LEU A 102 35.14 7.92 -23.34
N ARG A 103 33.90 7.77 -23.83
CA ARG A 103 33.34 8.69 -24.84
C ARG A 103 33.15 10.09 -24.27
N ILE A 104 32.59 10.20 -23.06
CA ILE A 104 32.36 11.49 -22.40
C ILE A 104 33.71 12.13 -22.03
N GLU A 105 34.66 11.36 -21.51
CA GLU A 105 36.01 11.83 -21.21
C GLU A 105 36.71 12.39 -22.46
N SER A 106 36.61 11.69 -23.59
CA SER A 106 37.16 12.17 -24.85
C SER A 106 36.52 13.49 -25.31
N GLN A 107 35.21 13.67 -25.10
CA GLN A 107 34.51 14.91 -25.44
C GLN A 107 34.94 16.05 -24.52
N LEU A 108 35.10 15.79 -23.23
CA LEU A 108 35.60 16.77 -22.26
C LEU A 108 37.03 17.24 -22.62
N ARG A 109 37.92 16.31 -22.99
CA ARG A 109 39.28 16.64 -23.45
C ARG A 109 39.27 17.48 -24.72
N GLU A 110 38.40 17.16 -25.70
CA GLU A 110 38.30 17.94 -26.94
C GLU A 110 37.81 19.37 -26.68
N ILE A 111 36.87 19.56 -25.74
CA ILE A 111 36.40 20.88 -25.31
C ILE A 111 37.53 21.68 -24.66
N GLU A 112 38.30 21.03 -23.78
CA GLU A 112 39.45 21.61 -23.09
C GLU A 112 40.58 22.00 -24.06
N GLU A 113 40.95 21.11 -24.99
CA GLU A 113 41.94 21.37 -26.04
C GLU A 113 41.55 22.54 -26.94
N LYS A 114 40.25 22.70 -27.23
CA LYS A 114 39.72 23.82 -28.02
C LYS A 114 39.57 25.11 -27.22
N GLY A 115 39.86 25.10 -25.91
CA GLY A 115 39.68 26.25 -25.01
C GLY A 115 38.22 26.71 -24.89
N LEU A 116 37.27 25.82 -25.15
CA LEU A 116 35.84 26.13 -25.05
C LEU A 116 35.40 26.15 -23.58
N PRO A 117 34.31 26.87 -23.24
CA PRO A 117 33.72 26.81 -21.91
C PRO A 117 33.36 25.37 -21.53
N ARG A 118 33.60 25.01 -20.27
CA ARG A 118 33.22 23.70 -19.71
C ARG A 118 31.73 23.45 -19.91
N ASP A 119 31.37 22.20 -20.17
CA ASP A 119 29.97 21.75 -20.23
C ASP A 119 29.60 21.03 -18.93
N PRO A 120 28.87 21.69 -18.00
CA PRO A 120 28.49 21.09 -16.72
C PRO A 120 27.66 19.82 -16.87
N ARG A 121 26.95 19.65 -18.00
CA ARG A 121 26.13 18.46 -18.24
C ARG A 121 26.99 17.23 -18.48
N LEU A 122 28.06 17.37 -19.28
CA LEU A 122 29.01 16.30 -19.55
C LEU A 122 29.84 15.95 -18.31
N GLU A 123 30.27 16.96 -17.54
CA GLU A 123 30.98 16.73 -16.27
C GLU A 123 30.11 15.98 -15.25
N THR A 124 28.85 16.38 -15.11
CA THR A 124 27.89 15.69 -14.23
C THR A 124 27.64 14.27 -14.71
N ALA A 125 27.42 14.07 -16.01
CA ALA A 125 27.21 12.74 -16.57
C ALA A 125 28.42 11.80 -16.37
N TYR A 126 29.64 12.32 -16.52
CA TYR A 126 30.85 11.57 -16.24
C TYR A 126 30.92 11.15 -14.77
N LYS A 127 30.69 12.10 -13.85
CA LYS A 127 30.68 11.85 -12.42
C LYS A 127 29.64 10.79 -12.02
N ASP A 128 28.40 10.92 -12.50
CA ASP A 128 27.32 9.96 -12.23
C ASP A 128 27.67 8.55 -12.71
N ILE A 129 28.33 8.43 -13.88
CA ILE A 129 28.76 7.13 -14.41
C ILE A 129 29.85 6.51 -13.54
N GLU A 130 30.85 7.29 -13.10
CA GLU A 130 31.91 6.78 -12.22
C GLU A 130 31.37 6.37 -10.84
N GLU A 131 30.48 7.17 -10.24
CA GLU A 131 29.81 6.81 -8.98
C GLU A 131 28.99 5.52 -9.11
N LEU A 132 28.24 5.36 -10.20
CA LEU A 132 27.48 4.14 -10.46
C LEU A 132 28.38 2.93 -10.69
N LYS A 133 29.50 3.09 -11.41
CA LYS A 133 30.48 2.02 -11.62
C LYS A 133 31.06 1.54 -10.29
N ASP A 134 31.49 2.47 -9.44
CA ASP A 134 32.06 2.16 -8.14
C ASP A 134 31.05 1.40 -7.26
N ALA A 135 29.79 1.84 -7.24
CA ALA A 135 28.73 1.17 -6.50
C ALA A 135 28.46 -0.28 -6.99
N ILE A 136 28.49 -0.51 -8.31
CA ILE A 136 28.34 -1.86 -8.88
C ILE A 136 29.54 -2.74 -8.53
N ILE A 137 30.77 -2.22 -8.62
CA ILE A 137 32.00 -2.97 -8.32
C ILE A 137 32.06 -3.35 -6.84
N GLN A 138 31.64 -2.43 -5.96
CA GLN A 138 31.57 -2.66 -4.51
C GLN A 138 30.42 -3.59 -4.11
N GLY A 139 29.47 -3.86 -5.02
CA GLY A 139 28.31 -4.70 -4.77
C GLY A 139 27.22 -4.03 -3.94
N THR A 140 27.27 -2.70 -3.78
CA THR A 140 26.24 -1.91 -3.08
C THR A 140 25.01 -1.67 -3.96
N GLU A 141 25.18 -1.71 -5.28
CA GLU A 141 24.09 -1.60 -6.25
C GLU A 141 24.06 -2.78 -7.23
N LYS A 142 22.84 -3.23 -7.56
CA LYS A 142 22.57 -4.15 -8.67
C LYS A 142 21.91 -3.40 -9.81
N ILE A 143 22.07 -3.91 -11.02
CA ILE A 143 21.39 -3.37 -12.20
C ILE A 143 20.22 -4.27 -12.58
N LEU A 144 19.07 -3.64 -12.79
CA LEU A 144 17.81 -4.28 -13.09
C LEU A 144 17.25 -3.69 -14.38
N ASN A 145 16.72 -4.58 -15.23
CA ASN A 145 15.79 -4.22 -16.28
C ASN A 145 14.38 -4.24 -15.69
N ILE A 146 13.68 -3.12 -15.76
CA ILE A 146 12.30 -2.99 -15.28
C ILE A 146 11.36 -2.84 -16.46
N GLY A 147 10.38 -3.74 -16.57
CA GLY A 147 9.23 -3.61 -17.45
C GLY A 147 8.02 -3.20 -16.63
N LEU A 148 7.27 -2.20 -17.09
CA LEU A 148 6.05 -1.76 -16.42
C LEU A 148 4.93 -1.58 -17.44
N TYR A 149 3.88 -2.38 -17.26
CA TYR A 149 2.75 -2.44 -18.18
C TYR A 149 1.44 -2.23 -17.44
N LEU A 150 0.53 -1.52 -18.09
CA LEU A 150 -0.79 -1.20 -17.58
C LEU A 150 -1.82 -1.60 -18.63
N THR A 151 -2.90 -2.26 -18.20
CA THR A 151 -4.07 -2.53 -19.04
C THR A 151 -5.25 -1.82 -18.41
N ILE A 152 -5.81 -0.87 -19.14
CA ILE A 152 -7.05 -0.20 -18.73
C ILE A 152 -8.23 -0.88 -19.40
N PHE A 153 -9.38 -0.82 -18.74
CA PHE A 153 -10.64 -1.33 -19.25
C PHE A 153 -11.68 -0.22 -19.36
N GLY A 154 -12.64 -0.37 -20.26
CA GLY A 154 -13.76 0.54 -20.45
C GLY A 154 -14.96 -0.15 -21.08
N GLU A 155 -16.15 0.44 -20.92
CA GLU A 155 -17.40 -0.10 -21.46
C GLU A 155 -17.54 0.13 -22.96
N ASN A 156 -16.88 1.18 -23.47
CA ASN A 156 -16.85 1.53 -24.88
C ASN A 156 -15.54 2.26 -25.21
N ARG A 157 -15.29 2.48 -26.50
CA ARG A 157 -14.05 3.12 -26.99
C ARG A 157 -13.89 4.58 -26.53
N GLU A 158 -14.99 5.30 -26.32
CA GLU A 158 -14.94 6.70 -25.85
C GLU A 158 -14.48 6.76 -24.39
N ASP A 159 -15.04 5.91 -23.54
CA ASP A 159 -14.63 5.74 -22.13
C ASP A 159 -13.16 5.32 -22.03
N LEU A 160 -12.73 4.34 -22.84
CA LEU A 160 -11.33 3.92 -22.95
C LEU A 160 -10.40 5.09 -23.28
N MET A 161 -10.78 5.94 -24.24
CA MET A 161 -10.00 7.11 -24.63
C MET A 161 -9.90 8.13 -23.50
N VAL A 162 -10.99 8.39 -22.78
CA VAL A 162 -10.99 9.32 -21.63
C VAL A 162 -10.07 8.80 -20.52
N ARG A 163 -10.15 7.52 -20.18
CA ARG A 163 -9.30 6.88 -19.16
C ARG A 163 -7.83 6.88 -19.56
N GLU A 164 -7.52 6.54 -20.81
CA GLU A 164 -6.17 6.63 -21.37
C GLU A 164 -5.58 8.03 -21.18
N HIS A 165 -6.31 9.08 -21.60
CA HIS A 165 -5.84 10.46 -21.47
C HIS A 165 -5.64 10.86 -20.01
N LYS A 166 -6.51 10.42 -19.10
CA LYS A 166 -6.37 10.68 -17.66
C LYS A 166 -5.08 10.07 -17.11
N ILE A 167 -4.82 8.80 -17.40
CA ILE A 167 -3.64 8.09 -16.89
C ILE A 167 -2.35 8.62 -17.49
N ILE A 168 -2.32 8.85 -18.82
CA ILE A 168 -1.14 9.40 -19.48
C ILE A 168 -0.80 10.78 -18.90
N LYS A 169 -1.79 11.67 -18.73
CA LYS A 169 -1.56 12.99 -18.12
C LYS A 169 -1.04 12.89 -16.68
N LEU A 170 -1.56 11.94 -15.89
CA LEU A 170 -1.10 11.72 -14.52
C LEU A 170 0.37 11.31 -14.51
N LEU A 171 0.77 10.37 -15.36
CA LEU A 171 2.15 9.92 -15.51
C LEU A 171 3.07 11.05 -16.01
N GLU A 172 2.64 11.80 -17.02
CA GLU A 172 3.37 12.93 -17.57
C GLU A 172 3.60 14.05 -16.55
N SER A 173 2.64 14.28 -15.63
CA SER A 173 2.79 15.25 -14.54
C SER A 173 3.94 14.89 -13.58
N SER A 174 4.25 13.60 -13.47
CA SER A 174 5.40 13.07 -12.72
C SER A 174 6.65 12.87 -13.59
N LEU A 175 6.67 13.45 -14.80
CA LEU A 175 7.76 13.33 -15.79
C LEU A 175 8.02 11.88 -16.23
N ILE A 176 7.01 11.00 -16.12
CA ILE A 176 7.07 9.62 -16.58
C ILE A 176 6.45 9.55 -17.98
N VAL A 177 7.18 8.94 -18.91
CA VAL A 177 6.74 8.84 -20.30
C VAL A 177 6.04 7.51 -20.50
N ALA A 178 4.71 7.58 -20.62
CA ALA A 178 3.85 6.47 -20.96
C ALA A 178 3.49 6.51 -22.45
N LYS A 179 3.36 5.33 -23.08
CA LYS A 179 2.89 5.22 -24.45
C LYS A 179 1.81 4.14 -24.57
N PRO A 180 0.70 4.41 -25.27
CA PRO A 180 -0.23 3.36 -25.64
C PRO A 180 0.46 2.38 -26.60
N VAL A 181 0.20 1.09 -26.39
CA VAL A 181 0.69 0.05 -27.28
C VAL A 181 -0.05 0.12 -28.61
N ILE A 182 0.66 -0.06 -29.71
CA ILE A 182 0.08 -0.11 -31.05
C ILE A 182 0.60 -1.39 -31.72
N LEU A 183 -0.28 -2.13 -32.42
CA LEU A 183 -0.03 -3.40 -33.11
C LEU A 183 0.30 -4.61 -32.22
N GLU A 184 0.74 -4.41 -30.98
CA GLU A 184 1.11 -5.50 -30.05
C GLU A 184 0.14 -5.65 -28.86
N GLN A 185 -1.15 -5.38 -29.07
CA GLN A 185 -2.16 -5.45 -28.01
C GLN A 185 -2.29 -6.84 -27.38
N GLU A 186 -2.13 -7.91 -28.17
CA GLU A 186 -2.17 -9.29 -27.68
C GLU A 186 -1.00 -9.59 -26.74
N ASN A 187 0.24 -9.35 -27.20
CA ASN A 187 1.44 -9.54 -26.38
C ASN A 187 1.39 -8.71 -25.10
N ALA A 188 0.95 -7.45 -25.20
CA ALA A 188 0.84 -6.56 -24.06
C ALA A 188 -0.20 -7.04 -23.03
N PHE A 189 -1.36 -7.50 -23.51
CA PHE A 189 -2.38 -8.09 -22.65
C PHE A 189 -1.86 -9.34 -21.94
N LEU A 190 -1.21 -10.25 -22.68
CA LEU A 190 -0.63 -11.47 -22.13
C LEU A 190 0.49 -11.18 -21.11
N SER A 191 1.35 -10.18 -21.37
CA SER A 191 2.36 -9.70 -20.43
C SER A 191 1.75 -9.19 -19.12
N ASN A 192 0.52 -8.68 -19.15
CA ASN A 192 -0.14 -8.12 -17.98
C ASN A 192 -1.05 -9.11 -17.25
N LEU A 193 -1.11 -10.36 -17.72
CA LEU A 193 -1.74 -11.45 -16.97
C LEU A 193 -0.80 -11.95 -15.87
N PRO A 194 -1.34 -12.53 -14.77
CA PRO A 194 -0.55 -13.07 -13.66
C PRO A 194 0.13 -14.40 -14.02
N LEU A 195 0.75 -14.48 -15.20
CA LEU A 195 1.47 -15.63 -15.73
C LEU A 195 2.99 -15.48 -15.60
N CYS A 196 3.46 -14.33 -15.09
CA CYS A 196 4.88 -14.03 -14.89
C CYS A 196 5.71 -14.20 -16.17
N HIS A 197 5.14 -13.83 -17.32
CA HIS A 197 5.80 -13.95 -18.62
C HIS A 197 5.71 -12.63 -19.37
N ASP A 198 6.86 -12.03 -19.66
CA ASP A 198 6.92 -10.78 -20.43
C ASP A 198 7.15 -11.06 -21.93
N TYR A 199 6.09 -10.88 -22.72
CA TYR A 199 6.13 -10.98 -24.18
C TYR A 199 6.64 -9.69 -24.85
N LEU A 200 6.42 -8.52 -24.25
CA LEU A 200 6.84 -7.22 -24.81
C LEU A 200 8.33 -6.98 -24.67
N ASN A 201 8.94 -7.38 -23.54
CA ASN A 201 10.36 -7.16 -23.24
C ASN A 201 10.80 -5.68 -23.36
N VAL A 202 9.88 -4.74 -23.15
CA VAL A 202 10.16 -3.31 -23.18
C VAL A 202 10.62 -2.88 -21.79
N ASN A 203 11.95 -2.83 -21.64
CA ASN A 203 12.60 -2.68 -20.35
C ASN A 203 13.38 -1.36 -20.24
N TYR A 204 13.32 -0.74 -19.07
CA TYR A 204 14.17 0.37 -18.67
C TYR A 204 15.24 -0.10 -17.67
N SER A 205 16.50 0.26 -17.91
CA SER A 205 17.61 -0.16 -17.05
C SER A 205 17.81 0.85 -15.91
N MET A 206 17.84 0.38 -14.66
CA MET A 206 18.14 1.22 -13.49
C MET A 206 18.87 0.45 -12.39
N ASN A 207 19.41 1.16 -11.41
CA ASN A 207 20.02 0.58 -10.22
C ASN A 207 18.96 0.10 -9.20
N SER A 208 19.36 -0.78 -8.29
CA SER A 208 18.49 -1.35 -7.27
C SER A 208 17.86 -0.29 -6.35
N SER A 209 18.58 0.77 -6.00
CA SER A 209 17.98 1.85 -5.21
C SER A 209 16.82 2.53 -5.93
N ALA A 210 16.97 2.87 -7.21
CA ALA A 210 15.85 3.42 -7.99
C ALA A 210 14.73 2.38 -8.17
N ALA A 211 15.07 1.12 -8.45
CA ALA A 211 14.09 0.04 -8.59
C ALA A 211 13.24 -0.17 -7.33
N SER A 212 13.81 0.07 -6.14
CA SER A 212 13.11 -0.11 -4.87
C SER A 212 11.88 0.80 -4.72
N SER A 213 11.87 1.95 -5.40
CA SER A 213 10.76 2.90 -5.35
C SER A 213 9.49 2.44 -6.09
N PHE A 214 9.57 1.35 -6.86
CA PHE A 214 8.43 0.71 -7.54
C PHE A 214 7.59 -0.17 -6.61
N PHE A 215 8.13 -0.54 -5.44
CA PHE A 215 7.40 -1.34 -4.48
C PHE A 215 6.31 -0.51 -3.80
N PRO A 216 5.04 -0.96 -3.81
CA PRO A 216 3.91 -0.19 -3.31
C PRO A 216 3.73 -0.29 -1.77
N PHE A 217 4.82 -0.31 -1.01
CA PHE A 217 4.78 -0.50 0.45
C PHE A 217 4.70 0.81 1.24
N ILE A 218 3.66 1.63 0.99
CA ILE A 218 3.52 2.94 1.65
C ILE A 218 2.25 3.06 2.49
N SER A 219 1.29 2.14 2.37
CA SER A 219 0.19 2.12 3.34
C SER A 219 0.66 1.53 4.67
N SER A 220 0.91 2.39 5.65
CA SER A 220 0.82 2.02 7.05
C SER A 220 -0.67 1.92 7.40
N GLU A 221 -1.31 0.81 7.07
CA GLU A 221 -2.67 0.54 7.54
C GLU A 221 -2.66 0.38 9.06
N LEU A 222 -3.11 1.39 9.80
CA LEU A 222 -3.42 1.27 11.23
C LEU A 222 -4.84 0.70 11.37
N SER A 223 -5.04 -0.51 10.85
CA SER A 223 -6.31 -1.23 11.00
C SER A 223 -6.04 -2.60 11.59
N MET A 224 -6.52 -2.80 12.81
CA MET A 224 -6.42 -4.07 13.53
C MET A 224 -7.65 -4.93 13.24
N ASP A 225 -7.52 -6.25 13.37
CA ASP A 225 -8.62 -7.21 13.15
C ASP A 225 -9.82 -6.99 14.09
N ARG A 226 -9.58 -6.34 15.24
CA ARG A 226 -10.58 -6.03 16.26
C ARG A 226 -10.30 -4.66 16.86
N GLY A 227 -11.32 -4.07 17.46
CA GLY A 227 -11.19 -2.83 18.22
C GLY A 227 -12.32 -1.84 17.97
N VAL A 228 -12.11 -0.63 18.46
CA VAL A 228 -13.01 0.50 18.24
C VAL A 228 -12.70 1.12 16.89
N LEU A 229 -13.72 1.30 16.05
CA LEU A 229 -13.61 2.14 14.86
C LEU A 229 -13.30 3.56 15.32
N LEU A 230 -12.19 4.16 14.87
CA LEU A 230 -11.85 5.55 15.15
C LEU A 230 -12.31 6.46 14.02
N GLY A 231 -12.22 5.98 12.78
CA GLY A 231 -12.62 6.75 11.62
C GLY A 231 -12.24 6.06 10.32
N ILE A 232 -12.08 6.88 9.29
CA ILE A 232 -11.63 6.47 7.96
C ILE A 232 -10.29 7.13 7.66
N ASN A 233 -9.38 6.38 7.04
CA ASN A 233 -8.19 6.96 6.46
C ASN A 233 -8.60 7.76 5.21
N LEU A 234 -8.25 9.04 5.16
CA LEU A 234 -8.65 9.92 4.06
C LEU A 234 -7.82 9.72 2.78
N GLN A 235 -6.71 8.97 2.85
CA GLN A 235 -5.87 8.69 1.69
C GLN A 235 -6.42 7.51 0.87
N ASP A 236 -6.78 6.42 1.54
CA ASP A 236 -7.18 5.16 0.90
C ASP A 236 -8.65 4.75 1.20
N ASN A 237 -9.38 5.56 1.98
CA ASN A 237 -10.75 5.28 2.46
C ASN A 237 -10.90 3.98 3.28
N SER A 238 -9.81 3.42 3.78
CA SER A 238 -9.84 2.26 4.66
C SER A 238 -10.40 2.63 6.05
N LEU A 239 -10.92 1.63 6.76
CA LEU A 239 -11.38 1.80 8.14
C LEU A 239 -10.18 1.78 9.09
N VAL A 240 -10.17 2.69 10.07
CA VAL A 240 -9.17 2.72 11.15
C VAL A 240 -9.77 2.05 12.37
N LEU A 241 -9.44 0.76 12.57
CA LEU A 241 -9.85 -0.06 13.70
C LEU A 241 -8.69 -0.19 14.69
N VAL A 242 -8.92 0.15 15.97
CA VAL A 242 -7.86 0.11 16.98
C VAL A 242 -8.35 -0.58 18.25
N ASP A 243 -7.67 -1.66 18.63
CA ASP A 243 -7.77 -2.28 19.95
C ASP A 243 -6.64 -1.77 20.84
N ARG A 244 -6.91 -0.72 21.63
CA ARG A 244 -5.90 -0.10 22.49
C ARG A 244 -5.33 -1.04 23.55
N PHE A 245 -6.05 -2.09 23.92
CA PHE A 245 -5.63 -3.05 24.93
C PHE A 245 -4.67 -4.11 24.39
N ALA A 246 -4.43 -4.13 23.08
CA ALA A 246 -3.42 -4.96 22.45
C ALA A 246 -2.00 -4.34 22.51
N PHE A 247 -1.88 -3.05 22.84
CA PHE A 247 -0.59 -2.39 23.03
C PHE A 247 -0.06 -2.59 24.46
N GLU A 248 1.24 -2.38 24.66
CA GLU A 248 1.85 -2.39 26.00
C GLU A 248 1.19 -1.39 26.96
N ASN A 249 0.75 -0.24 26.43
CA ASN A 249 0.04 0.79 27.18
C ASN A 249 -1.25 1.17 26.45
N ALA A 250 -2.39 1.05 27.13
CA ALA A 250 -3.72 1.29 26.58
C ALA A 250 -4.18 2.75 26.66
N HIS A 251 -3.27 3.70 26.92
CA HIS A 251 -3.60 5.10 27.11
C HIS A 251 -3.87 5.82 25.78
N ILE A 252 -4.88 6.68 25.76
CA ILE A 252 -5.22 7.55 24.62
C ILE A 252 -5.23 9.00 25.09
N VAL A 253 -4.66 9.89 24.28
CA VAL A 253 -4.68 11.34 24.51
C VAL A 253 -5.36 12.00 23.31
N ILE A 254 -6.45 12.73 23.55
CA ILE A 254 -7.19 13.47 22.52
C ILE A 254 -6.94 14.96 22.70
N ILE A 255 -6.24 15.58 21.73
CA ILE A 255 -5.90 17.01 21.74
C ILE A 255 -6.64 17.69 20.60
N ALA A 256 -7.40 18.75 20.92
CA ALA A 256 -8.17 19.50 19.94
C ALA A 256 -8.43 20.93 20.41
N ARG A 257 -8.54 21.86 19.45
CA ARG A 257 -9.03 23.23 19.71
C ARG A 257 -10.53 23.18 20.05
N SER A 258 -11.03 24.20 20.75
CA SER A 258 -12.47 24.33 20.99
C SER A 258 -13.24 24.32 19.66
N GLY A 259 -14.32 23.54 19.59
CA GLY A 259 -15.12 23.35 18.38
C GLY A 259 -14.57 22.36 17.35
N ALA A 260 -13.37 21.80 17.53
CA ALA A 260 -12.77 20.87 16.56
C ALA A 260 -13.29 19.41 16.68
N GLY A 261 -14.32 19.16 17.49
CA GLY A 261 -14.94 17.85 17.63
C GLY A 261 -14.40 16.96 18.76
N LYS A 262 -13.62 17.49 19.71
CA LYS A 262 -13.09 16.74 20.87
C LYS A 262 -14.17 15.90 21.56
N SER A 263 -15.22 16.56 22.08
CA SER A 263 -16.31 15.90 22.80
C SER A 263 -17.08 14.92 21.91
N TYR A 264 -17.21 15.20 20.62
CA TYR A 264 -17.86 14.29 19.68
C TYR A 264 -17.07 12.98 19.54
N THR A 265 -15.76 13.08 19.31
CA THR A 265 -14.86 11.92 19.21
C THR A 265 -14.87 11.09 20.49
N THR A 266 -14.73 11.74 21.66
CA THR A 266 -14.71 11.05 22.96
C THR A 266 -16.05 10.37 23.27
N LYS A 267 -17.20 11.00 22.99
CA LYS A 267 -18.51 10.37 23.17
C LYS A 267 -18.70 9.13 22.30
N ILE A 268 -18.25 9.19 21.04
CA ILE A 268 -18.29 8.04 20.14
C ILE A 268 -17.40 6.91 20.64
N GLU A 269 -16.19 7.23 21.08
CA GLU A 269 -15.25 6.27 21.64
C GLU A 269 -15.86 5.57 22.87
N VAL A 270 -16.43 6.34 23.81
CA VAL A 270 -17.13 5.83 25.00
C VAL A 270 -18.25 4.86 24.61
N MET A 271 -19.15 5.29 23.72
CA MET A 271 -20.27 4.46 23.28
C MET A 271 -19.81 3.16 22.62
N ARG A 272 -18.77 3.23 21.77
CA ARG A 272 -18.23 2.04 21.10
C ARG A 272 -17.56 1.07 22.09
N ASN A 273 -16.86 1.57 23.11
CA ASN A 273 -16.29 0.71 24.15
C ASN A 273 -17.40 0.04 25.00
N LEU A 274 -18.45 0.79 25.37
CA LEU A 274 -19.63 0.21 26.05
C LEU A 274 -20.29 -0.89 25.20
N MET A 275 -20.42 -0.70 23.89
CA MET A 275 -20.94 -1.72 22.96
C MET A 275 -20.05 -2.97 22.87
N LEU A 276 -18.74 -2.82 23.09
CA LEU A 276 -17.79 -3.93 23.17
C LEU A 276 -17.75 -4.60 24.56
N GLY A 277 -18.63 -4.20 25.48
CA GLY A 277 -18.74 -4.78 26.82
C GLY A 277 -17.69 -4.27 27.80
N GLN A 278 -17.11 -3.08 27.57
CA GLN A 278 -16.18 -2.46 28.51
C GLN A 278 -16.89 -1.52 29.47
N ASP A 279 -16.45 -1.49 30.72
CA ASP A 279 -16.87 -0.50 31.70
C ASP A 279 -16.17 0.84 31.46
N VAL A 280 -16.91 1.94 31.62
CA VAL A 280 -16.41 3.30 31.39
C VAL A 280 -16.74 4.19 32.58
N ILE A 281 -15.71 4.84 33.12
CA ILE A 281 -15.84 5.87 34.16
C ILE A 281 -15.41 7.21 33.54
N ILE A 282 -16.24 8.24 33.71
CA ILE A 282 -16.02 9.56 33.10
C ILE A 282 -15.99 10.62 34.19
N LEU A 283 -14.92 11.41 34.21
CA LEU A 283 -14.82 12.63 35.01
C LEU A 283 -15.25 13.80 34.11
N ASP A 284 -16.47 14.30 34.35
CA ASP A 284 -17.14 15.24 33.46
C ASP A 284 -17.40 16.60 34.14
N PRO A 285 -16.46 17.56 34.05
CA PRO A 285 -16.65 18.88 34.63
C PRO A 285 -17.69 19.73 33.89
N GLU A 286 -18.04 19.38 32.65
CA GLU A 286 -18.94 20.15 31.77
C GLU A 286 -20.36 19.55 31.70
N ASN A 287 -20.62 18.44 32.38
CA ASN A 287 -21.90 17.70 32.38
C ASN A 287 -22.39 17.32 30.97
N GLU A 288 -21.47 17.02 30.05
CA GLU A 288 -21.74 16.65 28.67
C GLU A 288 -22.14 15.17 28.47
N TYR A 289 -21.89 14.29 29.44
CA TYR A 289 -22.01 12.82 29.32
C TYR A 289 -23.20 12.23 30.06
N ARG A 290 -23.95 13.03 30.81
CA ARG A 290 -25.11 12.56 31.58
C ARG A 290 -26.12 11.79 30.74
N SER A 291 -26.45 12.29 29.54
CA SER A 291 -27.40 11.63 28.64
C SER A 291 -26.89 10.26 28.17
N ILE A 292 -25.58 10.11 27.95
CA ILE A 292 -24.99 8.82 27.56
C ILE A 292 -25.08 7.83 28.71
N ALA A 293 -24.79 8.26 29.94
CA ALA A 293 -24.94 7.42 31.12
C ALA A 293 -26.39 6.92 31.25
N GLU A 294 -27.38 7.81 31.13
CA GLU A 294 -28.80 7.45 31.21
C GLU A 294 -29.23 6.47 30.10
N ILE A 295 -28.76 6.65 28.85
CA ILE A 295 -29.08 5.79 27.71
C ILE A 295 -28.54 4.36 27.89
N TYR A 296 -27.32 4.23 28.42
CA TYR A 296 -26.66 2.93 28.61
C TYR A 296 -26.94 2.30 29.98
N GLY A 297 -27.87 2.85 30.76
CA GLY A 297 -28.23 2.34 32.09
C GLY A 297 -27.14 2.54 33.15
N GLY A 298 -26.23 3.48 32.92
CA GLY A 298 -25.18 3.87 33.85
C GLY A 298 -25.68 4.81 34.96
N SER A 299 -24.77 5.18 35.85
CA SER A 299 -25.04 6.09 36.97
C SER A 299 -24.38 7.43 36.75
N PHE A 300 -25.12 8.52 36.98
CA PHE A 300 -24.57 9.87 37.04
C PHE A 300 -24.51 10.34 38.49
N ILE A 301 -23.30 10.59 39.00
CA ILE A 301 -23.06 10.99 40.39
C ILE A 301 -22.65 12.47 40.38
N PRO A 302 -23.57 13.41 40.71
CA PRO A 302 -23.19 14.82 40.79
C PRO A 302 -22.26 15.04 41.98
N ILE A 303 -21.09 15.63 41.73
CA ILE A 303 -20.17 16.07 42.78
C ILE A 303 -20.31 17.58 42.90
N SER A 304 -21.01 18.04 43.94
CA SER A 304 -21.18 19.47 44.22
C SER A 304 -21.40 19.70 45.71
N LEU A 305 -21.21 20.93 46.19
CA LEU A 305 -21.42 21.30 47.61
C LEU A 305 -22.85 21.09 48.11
N ARG A 306 -23.83 20.91 47.20
CA ARG A 306 -25.24 20.66 47.52
C ARG A 306 -25.68 19.23 47.19
N SER A 307 -24.75 18.39 46.69
CA SER A 307 -25.05 17.01 46.36
C SER A 307 -25.20 16.19 47.64
N GLU A 308 -26.03 15.15 47.62
CA GLU A 308 -26.01 14.12 48.67
C GLU A 308 -24.77 13.22 48.54
N HIS A 309 -24.16 13.17 47.36
CA HIS A 309 -22.98 12.37 47.08
C HIS A 309 -21.70 13.12 47.41
N HIS A 310 -20.87 12.52 48.26
CA HIS A 310 -19.60 13.06 48.71
C HIS A 310 -18.50 12.01 48.55
N ILE A 311 -17.31 12.45 48.16
CA ILE A 311 -16.12 11.61 48.16
C ILE A 311 -15.40 11.86 49.48
N ASN A 312 -15.20 10.82 50.28
CA ASN A 312 -14.38 10.89 51.48
C ASN A 312 -12.92 10.60 51.11
N PRO A 313 -12.02 11.60 51.08
CA PRO A 313 -10.61 11.35 50.79
C PRO A 313 -9.93 10.53 51.89
N PHE A 314 -10.52 10.37 53.07
CA PHE A 314 -9.99 9.58 54.18
C PHE A 314 -10.48 8.12 54.18
N ASP A 315 -11.38 7.72 53.29
CA ASP A 315 -11.84 6.33 53.22
C ASP A 315 -10.69 5.41 52.81
N LEU A 316 -10.52 4.34 53.60
CA LEU A 316 -9.57 3.28 53.32
C LEU A 316 -10.18 2.32 52.30
N PRO A 317 -9.45 1.98 51.22
CA PRO A 317 -9.92 0.98 50.28
C PRO A 317 -9.96 -0.40 50.95
N PRO A 318 -10.77 -1.34 50.43
CA PRO A 318 -10.79 -2.69 50.95
C PRO A 318 -9.42 -3.35 50.78
N VAL A 319 -8.98 -4.09 51.81
CA VAL A 319 -7.72 -4.85 51.74
C VAL A 319 -7.91 -6.05 50.82
N LEU A 320 -7.14 -6.12 49.74
CA LEU A 320 -7.21 -7.21 48.77
C LEU A 320 -6.46 -8.47 49.27
N GLU A 321 -6.77 -9.63 48.70
CA GLU A 321 -6.06 -10.87 49.03
C GLU A 321 -4.55 -10.75 48.73
N GLY A 322 -3.72 -10.92 49.76
CA GLY A 322 -2.26 -10.82 49.65
C GLY A 322 -1.68 -9.47 50.06
N GLU A 323 -2.51 -8.46 50.32
CA GLU A 323 -2.07 -7.16 50.86
C GLU A 323 -2.10 -7.13 52.39
N ARG A 324 -1.16 -6.40 52.98
CA ARG A 324 -1.17 -6.13 54.42
C ARG A 324 -1.93 -4.82 54.66
N PRO A 325 -2.81 -4.75 55.68
CA PRO A 325 -3.53 -3.53 56.01
C PRO A 325 -2.62 -2.31 56.25
N GLU A 326 -1.42 -2.55 56.76
CA GLU A 326 -0.40 -1.53 57.02
C GLU A 326 0.12 -0.85 55.75
N ASP A 327 0.22 -1.61 54.65
CA ASP A 327 0.72 -1.09 53.38
C ASP A 327 -0.37 -0.25 52.70
N VAL A 328 -1.62 -0.72 52.70
CA VAL A 328 -2.80 0.05 52.25
C VAL A 328 -2.92 1.39 53.00
N TYR A 329 -2.69 1.37 54.32
CA TYR A 329 -2.71 2.60 55.13
C TYR A 329 -1.60 3.57 54.71
N LYS A 330 -0.37 3.09 54.46
CA LYS A 330 0.75 3.93 54.04
C LYS A 330 0.51 4.55 52.67
N GLU A 331 0.01 3.78 51.71
CA GLU A 331 -0.36 4.29 50.39
C GLU A 331 -1.43 5.37 50.52
N LYS A 332 -2.46 5.12 51.35
CA LYS A 332 -3.51 6.10 51.59
C LYS A 332 -2.99 7.40 52.20
N VAL A 333 -2.08 7.32 53.17
CA VAL A 333 -1.43 8.50 53.75
C VAL A 333 -0.65 9.25 52.66
N SER A 334 0.07 8.54 51.79
CA SER A 334 0.78 9.14 50.67
C SER A 334 -0.17 9.85 49.69
N ASP A 335 -1.31 9.26 49.37
CA ASP A 335 -2.32 9.87 48.50
C ASP A 335 -2.91 11.15 49.11
N ILE A 336 -3.18 11.15 50.42
CA ILE A 336 -3.69 12.32 51.14
C ILE A 336 -2.65 13.44 51.16
N ILE A 337 -1.37 13.11 51.40
CA ILE A 337 -0.28 14.07 51.32
C ILE A 337 -0.23 14.68 49.91
N GLY A 338 -0.24 13.84 48.86
CA GLY A 338 -0.24 14.31 47.48
C GLY A 338 -1.44 15.21 47.15
N LEU A 339 -2.63 14.87 47.64
CA LEU A 339 -3.82 15.71 47.50
C LEU A 339 -3.64 17.07 48.18
N LEU A 340 -3.11 17.10 49.41
CA LEU A 340 -2.84 18.35 50.15
C LEU A 340 -1.80 19.21 49.44
N GLU A 341 -0.76 18.61 48.87
CA GLU A 341 0.25 19.33 48.09
C GLU A 341 -0.36 19.96 46.82
N VAL A 342 -1.24 19.24 46.12
CA VAL A 342 -1.96 19.77 44.96
C VAL A 342 -2.88 20.92 45.36
N ILE A 343 -3.58 20.82 46.49
CA ILE A 343 -4.47 21.87 46.99
C ILE A 343 -3.69 23.12 47.42
N ARG A 344 -2.52 22.95 48.03
CA ARG A 344 -1.67 24.06 48.49
C ARG A 344 -0.80 24.66 47.39
N GLU A 345 -0.66 23.98 46.25
CA GLU A 345 0.34 24.29 45.21
C GLU A 345 1.80 24.29 45.73
N GLU A 346 2.04 23.66 46.89
CA GLU A 346 3.31 23.64 47.61
C GLU A 346 3.56 22.25 48.22
N LYS A 347 4.83 21.84 48.32
CA LYS A 347 5.21 20.60 49.01
C LYS A 347 5.13 20.78 50.52
N LEU A 348 4.67 19.74 51.20
CA LEU A 348 4.61 19.73 52.67
C LEU A 348 6.00 19.44 53.25
N ASN A 349 6.40 20.22 54.25
CA ASN A 349 7.69 20.03 54.92
C ASN A 349 7.57 18.97 56.03
N ALA A 350 8.71 18.37 56.42
CA ALA A 350 8.74 17.31 57.44
C ALA A 350 8.16 17.74 58.81
N GLU A 351 8.23 19.03 59.16
CA GLU A 351 7.63 19.58 60.39
C GLU A 351 6.11 19.72 60.31
N GLU A 352 5.52 19.80 59.12
CA GLU A 352 4.07 19.87 58.91
C GLU A 352 3.42 18.48 58.82
N LEU A 353 4.25 17.44 58.61
CA LEU A 353 3.84 16.03 58.48
C LEU A 353 3.90 15.27 59.82
N THR A 354 4.48 15.87 60.86
CA THR A 354 4.54 15.36 62.25
C THR A 354 3.47 16.00 63.11
#